data_AF-A0A939EIW2-F1
#
_entry.id   AF-A0A939EIW2-F1
#
_cell.length_a   1.000
_cell.length_b   1.000
_cell.length_c   1.000
_cell.angle_alpha   90.00
_cell.angle_beta   90.00
_cell.angle_gamma   90.00
#
_symmetry.space_group_name_H-M   'P 1'
#
loop_
_entity.id
_entity.type
_entity.pdbx_description
1 polymer ?
#
loop_
_entity_poly.entity_id
_entity_poly.type
_entity_poly.pdbx_seq_one_letter_code
_entity_poly.pdbx_strand_id
1 'polypeptide(L)'
;MIRLLPKLRSFALRLCRNPDQADDLVQTTCERAIRSLDQFDPATRLDSWMFRIMQNLHFNNVRDTTNRARLFDLAMLDFEESYDGDKAAASSLELQKVQAFIGKLDEDNREVLLKIAVEGRSYKDVSEELGVPIGTVTSRLARARLKLREFLEPNETAPEIKLRSMPGGVL
;
A
#
# COMPACT_ATOMS: atom_id res chain seq x y z
N MET A 1 -7.17 7.64 -20.61
CA MET A 1 -5.79 7.32 -20.17
C MET A 1 -4.83 8.50 -20.37
N ILE A 2 -4.66 9.05 -21.57
CA ILE A 2 -3.68 10.15 -21.86
C ILE A 2 -3.82 11.35 -20.90
N ARG A 3 -5.04 11.80 -20.61
CA ARG A 3 -5.30 12.90 -19.65
C ARG A 3 -4.88 12.60 -18.20
N LEU A 4 -4.66 11.33 -17.84
CA LEU A 4 -4.23 10.91 -16.50
C LEU A 4 -2.71 10.84 -16.36
N LEU A 5 -1.95 10.84 -17.47
CA LEU A 5 -0.49 10.68 -17.45
C LEU A 5 0.22 11.69 -16.55
N PRO A 6 -0.12 13.01 -16.54
CA PRO A 6 0.54 13.94 -15.64
C PRO A 6 0.32 13.60 -14.16
N LYS A 7 -0.89 13.16 -13.79
CA LYS A 7 -1.23 12.77 -12.42
C LYS A 7 -0.52 11.48 -12.01
N LEU A 8 -0.46 10.50 -12.91
CA LEU A 8 0.27 9.25 -12.70
C LEU A 8 1.77 9.51 -12.53
N ARG A 9 2.36 10.38 -13.35
CA ARG A 9 3.77 10.77 -13.26
C ARG A 9 4.08 11.49 -11.95
N SER A 10 3.27 12.47 -11.55
CA SER A 10 3.44 13.14 -10.25
C SER A 10 3.36 12.17 -9.08
N PHE A 11 2.50 11.15 -9.17
CA PHE A 11 2.39 10.13 -8.14
C PHE A 11 3.57 9.16 -8.15
N ALA A 12 4.01 8.70 -9.32
CA ALA A 12 5.18 7.84 -9.49
C ALA A 12 6.46 8.51 -8.98
N LEU A 13 6.64 9.81 -9.21
CA LEU A 13 7.76 10.58 -8.68
C LEU A 13 7.80 10.59 -7.14
N ARG A 14 6.64 10.62 -6.49
CA ARG A 14 6.54 10.52 -5.02
C ARG A 14 6.88 9.12 -4.51
N LEU A 15 6.55 8.08 -5.27
CA LEU A 15 6.83 6.68 -4.94
C LEU A 15 8.32 6.34 -5.13
N CYS A 16 8.85 6.58 -6.32
CA CYS A 16 10.20 6.15 -6.68
C CYS A 16 11.30 7.10 -6.21
N ARG A 17 10.98 8.39 -5.98
CA ARG A 17 11.96 9.46 -5.71
C ARG A 17 13.10 9.57 -6.75
N ASN A 18 12.92 8.95 -7.91
CA ASN A 18 13.83 8.92 -9.04
C ASN A 18 13.00 9.15 -10.33
N PRO A 19 13.36 10.13 -11.19
CA PRO A 19 12.61 10.43 -12.40
C PRO A 19 12.52 9.30 -13.42
N ASP A 20 13.63 8.59 -13.66
CA ASP A 20 13.69 7.51 -14.66
C ASP A 20 12.82 6.33 -14.22
N GLN A 21 12.96 5.91 -12.96
CA GLN A 21 12.11 4.85 -12.39
C GLN A 21 10.62 5.26 -12.34
N ALA A 22 10.33 6.55 -12.18
CA ALA A 22 8.96 7.03 -12.21
C ALA A 22 8.36 6.93 -13.61
N ASP A 23 9.13 7.29 -14.65
CA ASP A 23 8.70 7.21 -16.04
C ASP A 23 8.50 5.73 -16.47
N ASP A 24 9.40 4.83 -16.08
CA ASP A 24 9.25 3.38 -16.29
C ASP A 24 8.01 2.80 -15.59
N LEU A 25 7.75 3.23 -14.35
CA LEU A 25 6.58 2.79 -13.59
C LEU A 25 5.29 3.28 -14.24
N VAL A 26 5.25 4.51 -14.76
CA VAL A 26 4.10 5.05 -15.51
C VAL A 26 3.86 4.23 -16.78
N GLN A 27 4.91 3.94 -17.55
CA GLN A 27 4.80 3.14 -18.76
C GLN A 27 4.24 1.76 -18.44
N THR A 28 4.84 1.04 -17.50
CA THR A 28 4.44 -0.32 -17.11
C THR A 28 3.00 -0.33 -16.59
N THR A 29 2.59 0.70 -15.85
CA THR A 29 1.20 0.87 -15.39
C THR A 29 0.24 0.97 -16.57
N CYS A 30 0.56 1.80 -17.57
CA CYS A 30 -0.30 1.97 -18.75
C CYS A 30 -0.39 0.68 -19.57
N GLU A 31 0.74 -0.01 -19.78
CA GLU A 31 0.75 -1.30 -20.47
C GLU A 31 -0.12 -2.34 -19.77
N ARG A 32 0.03 -2.46 -18.44
CA ARG A 32 -0.77 -3.41 -17.66
C ARG A 32 -2.25 -3.04 -17.68
N ALA A 33 -2.58 -1.76 -17.57
CA ALA A 33 -3.94 -1.27 -17.64
C ALA A 33 -4.58 -1.61 -19.00
N ILE A 34 -3.87 -1.40 -20.11
CA ILE A 34 -4.35 -1.75 -21.45
C ILE A 34 -4.58 -3.26 -21.58
N ARG A 35 -3.64 -4.09 -21.12
CA ARG A 35 -3.77 -5.56 -21.18
C ARG A 35 -4.89 -6.11 -20.31
N SER A 36 -5.35 -5.37 -19.30
CA SER A 36 -6.36 -5.80 -18.32
C SER A 36 -7.66 -5.00 -18.43
N LEU A 37 -7.91 -4.35 -19.58
CA LEU A 37 -9.10 -3.52 -19.79
C LEU A 37 -10.41 -4.32 -19.67
N ASP A 38 -10.38 -5.60 -19.99
CA ASP A 38 -11.48 -6.55 -19.83
C ASP A 38 -11.88 -6.75 -18.36
N GLN A 39 -10.95 -6.52 -17.42
CA GLN A 39 -11.17 -6.62 -15.97
C GLN A 39 -11.60 -5.29 -15.34
N PHE A 40 -11.68 -4.21 -16.13
CA PHE A 40 -12.10 -2.91 -15.63
C PHE A 40 -13.63 -2.88 -15.48
N ASP A 41 -14.08 -2.65 -14.25
CA ASP A 41 -15.48 -2.36 -13.95
C ASP A 41 -15.81 -0.89 -14.29
N PRO A 42 -16.70 -0.61 -15.27
CA PRO A 42 -17.09 0.76 -15.63
C PRO A 42 -17.74 1.55 -14.49
N ALA A 43 -18.25 0.89 -13.44
CA ALA A 43 -18.75 1.55 -12.24
C ALA A 43 -17.62 2.14 -11.37
N THR A 44 -16.37 1.71 -11.57
CA THR A 44 -15.20 2.20 -10.86
C THR A 44 -14.56 3.39 -11.58
N ARG A 45 -14.01 4.35 -10.83
CA ARG A 45 -13.24 5.44 -11.45
C ARG A 45 -11.93 4.92 -12.04
N LEU A 46 -11.69 5.25 -13.31
CA LEU A 46 -10.48 4.84 -14.04
C LEU A 46 -9.18 5.29 -13.35
N ASP A 47 -9.16 6.49 -12.76
CA ASP A 47 -7.99 7.01 -12.04
C ASP A 47 -7.65 6.15 -10.81
N SER A 48 -8.63 5.85 -9.97
CA SER A 48 -8.47 4.97 -8.81
C SER A 48 -7.97 3.58 -9.20
N TRP A 49 -8.48 3.01 -10.30
CA TRP A 49 -8.04 1.72 -10.80
C TRP A 49 -6.59 1.74 -11.29
N MET A 50 -6.21 2.75 -12.09
CA MET A 50 -4.83 2.90 -12.57
C MET A 50 -3.82 3.17 -11.44
N PHE A 51 -4.18 3.99 -10.44
CA PHE A 51 -3.31 4.20 -9.27
C PHE A 51 -3.09 2.91 -8.49
N ARG A 52 -4.11 2.04 -8.40
CA ARG A 52 -3.97 0.74 -7.75
C ARG A 52 -3.05 -0.20 -8.52
N ILE A 53 -3.13 -0.23 -9.85
CA ILE A 53 -2.18 -0.97 -10.69
C ILE A 53 -0.75 -0.48 -10.43
N MET A 54 -0.54 0.84 -10.45
CA MET A 54 0.77 1.46 -10.21
C MET A 54 1.35 1.12 -8.85
N GLN A 55 0.55 1.20 -7.79
CA GLN A 55 0.97 0.85 -6.43
C GLN A 55 1.40 -0.62 -6.35
N ASN A 56 0.62 -1.53 -6.92
CA ASN A 56 0.95 -2.96 -6.91
C ASN A 56 2.26 -3.22 -7.66
N LEU A 57 2.47 -2.60 -8.82
CA LEU A 57 3.71 -2.72 -9.59
C LEU A 57 4.92 -2.20 -8.79
N HIS A 58 4.78 -1.04 -8.15
CA HIS A 58 5.85 -0.46 -7.33
C HIS A 58 6.21 -1.36 -6.14
N PHE A 59 5.22 -1.83 -5.37
CA PHE A 59 5.49 -2.69 -4.22
C PHE A 59 6.12 -4.03 -4.60
N ASN A 60 5.68 -4.62 -5.72
CA ASN A 60 6.30 -5.84 -6.24
C ASN A 60 7.76 -5.59 -6.64
N ASN A 61 8.05 -4.49 -7.36
CA ASN A 61 9.42 -4.14 -7.75
C ASN A 61 10.32 -3.85 -6.56
N VAL A 62 9.81 -3.17 -5.52
CA VAL A 62 10.55 -2.92 -4.28
C VAL A 62 10.85 -4.25 -3.60
N ARG A 63 9.86 -5.13 -3.45
CA ARG A 63 10.05 -6.47 -2.85
C ARG A 63 11.08 -7.30 -3.61
N ASP A 64 11.01 -7.33 -4.94
CA ASP A 64 11.96 -8.09 -5.76
C ASP A 64 13.36 -7.49 -5.66
N THR A 65 13.48 -6.16 -5.58
CA THR A 65 14.75 -5.49 -5.38
C THR A 65 15.31 -5.73 -3.98
N THR A 66 14.50 -5.67 -2.93
CA THR A 66 14.93 -5.99 -1.56
C THR A 66 15.29 -7.47 -1.41
N ASN A 67 14.57 -8.38 -2.04
CA ASN A 67 14.90 -9.81 -2.02
C ASN A 67 16.21 -10.07 -2.77
N ARG A 68 16.41 -9.44 -3.94
CA ARG A 68 17.67 -9.50 -4.69
C ARG A 68 18.81 -8.87 -3.90
N ALA A 69 18.57 -7.72 -3.27
CA ALA A 69 19.54 -7.05 -2.40
C ALA A 69 19.89 -7.93 -1.20
N ARG A 70 18.93 -8.56 -0.51
CA ARG A 70 19.22 -9.53 0.57
C ARG A 70 20.02 -10.74 0.10
N LEU A 71 19.74 -11.25 -1.10
CA LEU A 71 20.54 -12.32 -1.72
C LEU A 71 21.97 -11.83 -2.06
N PHE A 72 22.12 -10.54 -2.41
CA PHE A 72 23.39 -9.90 -2.71
C PHE A 72 24.18 -9.50 -1.44
N ASP A 73 23.51 -9.03 -0.38
CA ASP A 73 24.06 -8.67 0.92
C ASP A 73 24.54 -9.91 1.68
N LEU A 74 23.83 -11.04 1.55
CA LEU A 74 24.34 -12.34 2.01
C LEU A 74 25.64 -12.74 1.30
N ALA A 75 25.93 -12.15 0.13
CA ALA A 75 27.13 -12.35 -0.66
C ALA A 75 28.15 -11.19 -0.56
N MET A 76 27.78 -10.04 0.04
CA MET A 76 28.58 -8.82 -0.02
C MET A 76 28.35 -7.96 1.24
N LEU A 77 28.96 -8.37 2.36
CA LEU A 77 29.17 -7.51 3.52
C LEU A 77 30.19 -6.41 3.16
N ASP A 78 29.71 -5.26 2.69
CA ASP A 78 30.25 -3.91 2.89
C ASP A 78 29.71 -2.99 1.80
N PHE A 79 28.91 -1.99 2.17
CA PHE A 79 29.13 -0.59 1.77
C PHE A 79 28.10 0.32 2.47
N GLU A 80 28.61 1.27 3.27
CA GLU A 80 27.84 2.34 3.89
C GLU A 80 27.42 3.40 2.85
N GLU A 81 26.21 3.94 2.97
CA GLU A 81 25.72 5.02 2.13
C GLU A 81 25.46 6.30 2.97
N SER A 82 25.96 7.43 2.46
CA SER A 82 25.96 8.74 3.12
C SER A 82 24.56 9.32 3.35
N TYR A 83 24.34 9.87 4.54
CA TYR A 83 23.04 10.37 5.02
C TYR A 83 22.99 11.92 5.01
N ASP A 84 21.96 12.48 4.37
CA ASP A 84 21.64 13.92 4.35
C ASP A 84 20.79 14.27 5.60
N GLY A 85 21.36 15.07 6.51
CA GLY A 85 20.92 15.22 7.92
C GLY A 85 19.59 15.95 8.16
N ASP A 86 19.13 16.81 7.25
CA ASP A 86 17.85 17.53 7.43
C ASP A 86 16.65 16.69 6.95
N LYS A 87 16.82 15.91 5.88
CA LYS A 87 15.83 14.94 5.42
C LYS A 87 15.70 13.77 6.39
N ALA A 88 16.80 13.42 7.06
CA ALA A 88 16.83 12.44 8.14
C ALA A 88 15.88 12.79 9.29
N ALA A 89 15.92 14.04 9.75
CA ALA A 89 15.14 14.50 10.89
C ALA A 89 13.63 14.54 10.60
N ALA A 90 13.23 15.07 9.43
CA ALA A 90 11.83 15.07 8.99
C ALA A 90 11.31 13.64 8.75
N SER A 91 12.13 12.78 8.13
CA SER A 91 11.81 11.36 7.94
C SER A 91 11.68 10.61 9.27
N SER A 92 12.48 10.97 10.28
CA SER A 92 12.42 10.39 11.63
C SER A 92 11.09 10.73 12.33
N LEU A 93 10.60 11.96 12.21
CA LEU A 93 9.32 12.36 12.80
C LEU A 93 8.12 11.67 12.11
N GLU A 94 8.13 11.58 10.78
CA GLU A 94 7.08 10.83 10.05
C GLU A 94 7.12 9.34 10.38
N LEU A 95 8.31 8.75 10.48
CA LEU A 95 8.50 7.35 10.86
C LEU A 95 7.98 7.08 12.27
N GLN A 96 8.23 7.98 13.24
CA GLN A 96 7.69 7.88 14.60
C GLN A 96 6.15 7.93 14.61
N LYS A 97 5.53 8.80 13.80
CA LYS A 97 4.07 8.86 13.67
C LYS A 97 3.50 7.57 13.09
N VAL A 98 4.15 7.00 12.07
CA VAL A 98 3.75 5.71 11.47
C VAL A 98 3.90 4.57 12.48
N GLN A 99 5.00 4.51 13.23
CA GLN A 99 5.20 3.51 14.28
C GLN A 99 4.15 3.63 15.39
N ALA A 100 3.86 4.85 15.84
CA ALA A 100 2.81 5.10 16.84
C ALA A 100 1.43 4.67 16.35
N PHE A 101 1.10 4.91 15.08
CA PHE A 101 -0.14 4.43 14.48
C PHE A 101 -0.20 2.90 14.43
N ILE A 102 0.86 2.25 13.93
CA ILE A 102 0.94 0.79 13.84
C ILE A 102 0.75 0.17 15.23
N GLY A 103 1.36 0.75 16.27
CA GLY A 103 1.19 0.30 17.66
C GLY A 103 -0.23 0.43 18.22
N LYS A 104 -1.10 1.27 17.63
CA LYS A 104 -2.52 1.43 18.03
C LYS A 104 -3.47 0.48 17.31
N LEU A 105 -2.99 -0.27 16.31
CA LEU A 105 -3.81 -1.24 15.60
C LEU A 105 -3.89 -2.57 16.36
N ASP A 106 -5.11 -3.10 16.41
CA ASP A 106 -5.36 -4.48 16.85
C ASP A 106 -4.51 -5.44 16.01
N GLU A 107 -4.01 -6.50 16.64
CA GLU A 107 -3.01 -7.42 16.04
C GLU A 107 -3.42 -7.88 14.64
N ASP A 108 -4.65 -8.37 14.49
CA ASP A 108 -5.24 -8.81 13.22
C ASP A 108 -5.20 -7.75 12.10
N ASN A 109 -5.46 -6.49 12.43
CA ASN A 109 -5.49 -5.39 11.47
C ASN A 109 -4.07 -4.95 11.12
N ARG A 110 -3.19 -4.92 12.12
CA ARG A 110 -1.76 -4.61 11.99
C ARG A 110 -1.05 -5.64 11.12
N GLU A 111 -1.26 -6.92 11.38
CA GLU A 111 -0.64 -8.01 10.65
C GLU A 111 -1.00 -7.97 9.16
N VAL A 112 -2.29 -7.82 8.84
CA VAL A 112 -2.74 -7.68 7.44
C VAL A 112 -2.17 -6.42 6.79
N LEU A 113 -2.15 -5.28 7.50
CA LEU A 113 -1.61 -4.04 6.97
C LEU A 113 -0.10 -4.18 6.66
N LEU A 114 0.68 -4.76 7.58
CA LEU A 114 2.12 -4.94 7.41
C LEU A 114 2.43 -5.88 6.24
N LYS A 115 1.77 -7.05 6.19
CA LYS A 115 1.99 -8.01 5.09
C LYS A 115 1.67 -7.41 3.72
N ILE A 116 0.63 -6.56 3.61
CA ILE A 116 0.25 -5.96 2.32
C ILE A 116 1.07 -4.70 2.01
N ALA A 117 1.18 -3.78 2.95
CA ALA A 117 1.75 -2.45 2.70
C ALA A 117 3.28 -2.40 2.85
N VAL A 118 3.86 -3.28 3.65
CA VAL A 118 5.31 -3.33 3.92
C VAL A 118 5.94 -4.52 3.19
N GLU A 119 5.36 -5.72 3.31
CA GLU A 119 5.90 -6.92 2.68
C GLU A 119 5.42 -7.13 1.22
N GLY A 120 4.50 -6.28 0.75
CA GLY A 120 3.99 -6.31 -0.63
C GLY A 120 3.23 -7.59 -1.01
N ARG A 121 2.73 -8.37 -0.04
CA ARG A 121 2.02 -9.63 -0.32
C ARG A 121 0.68 -9.39 -1.00
N SER A 122 0.26 -10.31 -1.86
CA SER A 122 -1.08 -10.26 -2.42
C SER A 122 -2.13 -10.62 -1.38
N TYR A 123 -3.37 -10.21 -1.62
CA TYR A 123 -4.50 -10.49 -0.73
C TYR A 123 -4.74 -11.99 -0.58
N LYS A 124 -4.45 -12.74 -1.66
CA LYS A 124 -4.55 -14.19 -1.70
C LYS A 124 -3.46 -14.84 -0.86
N ASP A 125 -2.20 -14.43 -1.01
CA ASP A 125 -1.10 -14.99 -0.21
C ASP A 125 -1.32 -14.74 1.28
N VAL A 126 -1.78 -13.54 1.66
CA VAL A 126 -2.10 -13.21 3.05
C VAL A 126 -3.29 -14.02 3.57
N SER A 127 -4.30 -14.26 2.73
CA SER A 127 -5.45 -15.11 3.07
C SER A 127 -5.03 -16.55 3.36
N GLU A 128 -4.17 -17.11 2.51
CA GLU A 128 -3.63 -18.46 2.66
C GLU A 128 -2.70 -18.57 3.88
N GLU A 129 -1.80 -17.60 4.06
CA GLU A 129 -0.84 -17.57 5.17
C GLU A 129 -1.52 -17.42 6.54
N LEU A 130 -2.55 -16.58 6.62
CA LEU A 130 -3.28 -16.34 7.88
C LEU A 130 -4.43 -17.34 8.11
N GLY A 131 -4.74 -18.22 7.15
CA GLY A 131 -5.85 -19.16 7.24
C GLY A 131 -7.23 -18.49 7.36
N VAL A 132 -7.40 -17.27 6.82
CA VAL A 132 -8.65 -16.51 6.87
C VAL A 132 -9.18 -16.22 5.46
N PRO A 133 -10.51 -16.07 5.26
CA PRO A 133 -11.06 -15.73 3.96
C PRO A 133 -10.52 -14.41 3.38
N ILE A 134 -10.41 -14.32 2.05
CA ILE A 134 -9.94 -13.10 1.38
C ILE A 134 -10.81 -11.88 1.72
N GLY A 135 -12.12 -12.08 1.92
CA GLY A 135 -13.06 -11.06 2.41
C GLY A 135 -12.65 -10.49 3.78
N THR A 136 -12.16 -11.34 4.67
CA THR A 136 -11.63 -10.95 5.99
C THR A 136 -10.37 -10.11 5.84
N VAL A 137 -9.43 -10.51 4.97
CA VAL A 137 -8.22 -9.72 4.64
C VAL A 137 -8.61 -8.33 4.15
N THR A 138 -9.53 -8.22 3.19
CA THR A 138 -10.04 -6.92 2.72
C THR A 138 -10.67 -6.09 3.83
N SER A 139 -11.49 -6.70 4.71
CA SER A 139 -12.16 -5.99 5.81
C SER A 139 -11.19 -5.50 6.88
N ARG A 140 -10.14 -6.27 7.20
CA ARG A 140 -9.09 -5.90 8.15
C ARG A 140 -8.24 -4.76 7.60
N LEU A 141 -7.86 -4.84 6.33
CA LEU A 141 -7.14 -3.76 5.65
C LEU A 141 -7.97 -2.47 5.57
N ALA A 142 -9.27 -2.57 5.28
CA ALA A 142 -10.16 -1.41 5.25
C ALA A 142 -10.25 -0.71 6.62
N ARG A 143 -10.39 -1.50 7.70
CA ARG A 143 -10.40 -0.98 9.08
C ARG A 143 -9.06 -0.33 9.46
N ALA A 144 -7.94 -0.94 9.10
CA ALA A 144 -6.62 -0.36 9.33
C ALA A 144 -6.48 1.00 8.61
N ARG A 145 -6.93 1.11 7.35
CA ARG A 145 -6.92 2.37 6.60
C ARG A 145 -7.83 3.43 7.19
N LEU A 146 -9.00 3.05 7.71
CA LEU A 146 -9.90 3.98 8.39
C LEU A 146 -9.24 4.56 9.65
N LYS A 147 -8.69 3.70 10.51
CA LYS A 147 -7.95 4.11 11.71
C LYS A 147 -6.74 4.99 11.35
N LEU A 148 -6.09 4.75 10.21
CA LEU A 148 -4.99 5.61 9.74
C LEU A 148 -5.49 7.01 9.37
N ARG A 149 -6.63 7.11 8.69
CA ARG A 149 -7.23 8.42 8.37
C ARG A 149 -7.61 9.18 9.63
N GLU A 150 -8.27 8.51 10.58
CA GLU A 150 -8.62 9.10 11.89
C GLU A 150 -7.38 9.54 12.68
N PHE A 151 -6.28 8.79 12.59
CA PHE A 151 -5.03 9.15 13.25
C PHE A 151 -4.32 10.35 12.61
N LEU A 152 -4.50 10.55 11.30
CA LEU A 152 -3.90 11.65 10.54
C LEU A 152 -4.77 12.92 10.50
N GLU A 153 -6.09 12.79 10.67
CA GLU A 153 -7.04 13.90 10.74
C GLU A 153 -7.36 14.23 12.21
N PRO A 154 -6.79 15.29 12.82
CA PRO A 154 -7.15 15.68 14.17
C PRO A 154 -8.53 16.35 14.13
N ASN A 155 -9.58 15.60 14.50
CA ASN A 155 -10.96 16.04 14.76
C ASN A 155 -11.62 16.93 13.69
N GLU A 156 -12.47 16.33 12.84
CA GLU A 156 -13.75 16.95 12.43
C GLU A 156 -14.74 15.88 11.92
N THR A 157 -15.71 15.53 12.77
CA THR A 157 -16.96 14.79 12.47
C THR A 157 -16.87 13.34 11.94
N ALA A 158 -16.91 12.37 12.85
CA ALA A 158 -17.32 11.01 12.53
C ALA A 158 -18.85 10.92 12.47
N PRO A 159 -19.49 10.43 11.39
CA PRO A 159 -20.87 10.01 11.46
C PRO A 159 -20.96 8.68 12.22
N GLU A 160 -21.90 8.57 13.15
CA GLU A 160 -22.23 7.32 13.84
C GLU A 160 -22.57 6.22 12.83
N ILE A 161 -21.67 5.26 12.65
CA ILE A 161 -21.99 4.03 11.95
C ILE A 161 -22.69 3.12 12.96
N LYS A 162 -24.04 3.18 13.00
CA LYS A 162 -24.85 2.13 13.61
C LYS A 162 -24.61 0.83 12.85
N LEU A 163 -23.74 -0.03 13.37
CA LEU A 163 -23.72 -1.44 12.98
C LEU A 163 -25.09 -2.02 13.31
N ARG A 164 -25.89 -2.26 12.26
CA ARG A 164 -27.11 -3.02 12.36
C ARG A 164 -26.74 -4.44 12.80
N SER A 165 -27.01 -4.71 14.08
CA SER A 165 -27.16 -6.06 14.62
C SER A 165 -28.02 -6.88 13.66
N MET A 166 -27.46 -7.97 13.12
CA MET A 166 -28.26 -9.04 12.55
C MET A 166 -28.63 -9.98 13.70
N PRO A 167 -29.93 -10.25 13.92
CA PRO A 167 -30.36 -11.12 14.99
C PRO A 167 -29.94 -12.57 14.69
N GLY A 168 -29.44 -13.23 15.72
CA GLY A 168 -29.26 -14.67 15.74
C GLY A 168 -30.60 -15.43 15.74
N GLY A 169 -30.49 -16.71 15.39
CA GLY A 169 -31.55 -17.72 15.38
C GLY A 169 -31.16 -18.73 14.31
N VAL A 170 -30.38 -19.77 14.62
CA VAL A 170 -30.85 -21.05 15.17
C VAL A 170 -32.15 -21.48 14.48
N LEU A 171 -32.04 -22.32 13.45
CA LEU A 171 -32.34 -23.75 13.48
C LEU A 171 -31.66 -24.43 12.28
#